data_AF-A0A7R9ZY00-F1
#
_entry.id   AF-A0A7R9ZY00-F1
#
_cell.length_a   1.000
_cell.length_b   1.000
_cell.length_c   1.000
_cell.angle_alpha   90.00
_cell.angle_beta   90.00
_cell.angle_gamma   90.00
#
_symmetry.space_group_name_H-M   'P 1'
#
loop_
_entity.id
_entity.type
_entity.pdbx_description
1 polymer ?
#
loop_
_entity_poly.entity_id
_entity_poly.type
_entity_poly.pdbx_seq_one_letter_code
_entity_poly.pdbx_strand_id
1 'polypeptide(L)'
;VSGGLYVVPLMSWYNAAYDEKDPFPNPNLHFDAGCRWPIDADEQLWKYLLKLNEPHLRPFVPQEPLNQRMLEGHVVTFSHFLPRRGLPIGSTAFGISKAVGCEAIDEQVRATGAKLHVYGRSGQRNAQVLSGVRYVHAPVGEATKDRPPEEPAPPLMLVHNGQHFCMQEWGIDGAMQTRVLRVAVYVMPGIDSNIHKRADLFTLARKFNSMPGIAASFSPLGSGKLDKDDFAEIMPELTELSLTATHALLVVADNLPTLREFLHCEAHRKEWYAVSAPFVEHWVEFFSPLGLTLAPTERLPNNMEKEDPTFVFYFMNLGDVNEGSEAYAKMLTAVSAINGLQGAAGRIAAALQPVGFNGHGTPGLLWELGWPEDKSLGCTHCFTVAVDCPGSFRLLRQSKTFARFKAAY
;
A
#
# COMPACT_ATOMS: atom_id res chain seq x y z
N VAL A 1 18.33 -0.32 28.25
CA VAL A 1 17.86 -1.29 27.23
C VAL A 1 16.50 -0.80 26.75
N SER A 2 16.45 -0.02 25.67
CA SER A 2 15.23 0.67 25.22
C SER A 2 14.84 0.18 23.83
N GLY A 3 13.62 -0.37 23.69
CA GLY A 3 12.94 -0.44 22.39
C GLY A 3 12.31 -1.77 21.97
N GLY A 4 12.47 -2.86 22.72
CA GLY A 4 11.78 -4.13 22.40
C GLY A 4 11.99 -4.64 20.97
N LEU A 5 13.09 -4.28 20.29
CA LEU A 5 13.39 -4.71 18.92
C LEU A 5 14.29 -5.95 18.97
N TYR A 6 13.88 -7.01 18.27
CA TYR A 6 14.61 -8.25 18.13
C TYR A 6 14.93 -8.49 16.66
N VAL A 7 16.21 -8.66 16.35
CA VAL A 7 16.67 -8.96 15.00
C VAL A 7 17.13 -10.42 14.95
N VAL A 8 16.48 -11.22 14.13
CA VAL A 8 16.66 -12.68 14.06
C VAL A 8 17.16 -13.07 12.66
N PRO A 9 18.48 -13.28 12.49
CA PRO A 9 19.00 -13.84 11.24
C PRO A 9 18.49 -15.27 11.06
N LEU A 10 17.99 -15.58 9.86
CA LEU A 10 17.58 -16.93 9.49
C LEU A 10 18.46 -17.42 8.34
N MET A 11 19.22 -18.48 8.62
CA MET A 11 20.04 -19.17 7.65
C MET A 11 19.12 -19.85 6.62
N SER A 12 19.42 -19.68 5.34
CA SER A 12 18.59 -20.21 4.25
C SER A 12 19.45 -20.62 3.07
N TRP A 13 18.98 -21.65 2.36
CA TRP A 13 19.44 -22.05 1.02
C TRP A 13 18.21 -22.36 0.19
N TYR A 14 18.31 -22.26 -1.13
CA TYR A 14 17.21 -22.62 -2.01
C TYR A 14 17.00 -24.12 -2.07
N ASN A 15 15.84 -24.53 -2.58
CA ASN A 15 15.60 -25.90 -3.02
C ASN A 15 14.79 -25.93 -4.31
N ALA A 16 14.99 -26.96 -5.14
CA ALA A 16 14.31 -27.06 -6.43
C ALA A 16 12.79 -27.19 -6.32
N ALA A 17 12.29 -27.75 -5.20
CA ALA A 17 10.85 -27.86 -4.94
C ALA A 17 10.16 -26.49 -4.76
N TYR A 18 10.92 -25.41 -4.70
CA TYR A 18 10.38 -24.06 -4.77
C TYR A 18 9.73 -23.75 -6.13
N ASP A 19 10.15 -24.40 -7.21
CA ASP A 19 9.49 -24.34 -8.51
C ASP A 19 8.35 -25.38 -8.59
N GLU A 20 7.11 -24.93 -8.43
CA GLU A 20 5.93 -25.81 -8.49
C GLU A 20 5.74 -26.47 -9.86
N LYS A 21 6.25 -25.86 -10.93
CA LYS A 21 6.10 -26.40 -12.28
C LYS A 21 7.11 -27.49 -12.57
N ASP A 22 8.28 -27.39 -11.93
CA ASP A 22 9.37 -28.34 -12.09
C ASP A 22 10.16 -28.47 -10.78
N PRO A 23 9.73 -29.32 -9.84
CA PRO A 23 10.30 -29.39 -8.49
C PRO A 23 11.59 -30.20 -8.38
N PHE A 24 12.23 -30.54 -9.50
CA PHE A 24 13.41 -31.40 -9.54
C PHE A 24 14.71 -30.61 -9.70
N PRO A 25 15.83 -30.99 -9.04
CA PRO A 25 17.13 -30.37 -9.31
C PRO A 25 17.50 -30.47 -10.79
N ASN A 26 18.07 -29.40 -11.35
CA ASN A 26 18.61 -29.43 -12.71
C ASN A 26 20.14 -29.32 -12.64
N PRO A 27 20.88 -30.42 -12.88
CA PRO A 27 22.33 -30.44 -12.73
C PRO A 27 23.05 -29.54 -13.73
N ASN A 28 22.37 -29.04 -14.78
CA ASN A 28 22.94 -28.10 -15.75
C ASN A 28 22.78 -26.64 -15.34
N LEU A 29 22.01 -26.36 -14.28
CA LEU A 29 21.84 -25.01 -13.75
C LEU A 29 22.81 -24.79 -12.59
N HIS A 30 23.76 -23.88 -12.78
CA HIS A 30 24.81 -23.61 -11.78
C HIS A 30 24.74 -22.17 -11.27
N PHE A 31 23.60 -21.78 -10.68
CA PHE A 31 23.38 -20.40 -10.22
C PHE A 31 24.38 -19.94 -9.16
N ASP A 32 24.86 -20.85 -8.31
CA ASP A 32 25.77 -20.56 -7.20
C ASP A 32 27.05 -21.40 -7.28
N ALA A 33 27.57 -21.61 -8.49
CA ALA A 33 28.79 -22.41 -8.75
C ALA A 33 30.03 -21.96 -7.96
N GLY A 34 30.06 -20.69 -7.53
CA GLY A 34 31.13 -20.13 -6.69
C GLY A 34 31.08 -20.60 -5.24
N CYS A 35 29.95 -21.12 -4.78
CA CYS A 35 29.77 -21.65 -3.43
C CYS A 35 30.20 -23.12 -3.38
N ARG A 36 31.02 -23.48 -2.39
CA ARG A 36 31.47 -24.86 -2.16
C ARG A 36 31.03 -25.31 -0.79
N TRP A 37 30.36 -26.44 -0.73
CA TRP A 37 29.81 -26.99 0.50
C TRP A 37 30.32 -28.41 0.74
N PRO A 38 30.50 -28.83 2.01
CA PRO A 38 30.92 -30.19 2.35
C PRO A 38 29.78 -31.22 2.23
N ILE A 39 28.59 -30.78 1.80
CA ILE A 39 27.37 -31.58 1.64
C ILE A 39 26.73 -31.22 0.29
N ASP A 40 25.80 -32.06 -0.14
CA ASP A 40 25.01 -31.83 -1.35
C ASP A 40 24.23 -30.50 -1.24
N ALA A 41 24.60 -29.54 -2.09
CA ALA A 41 24.02 -28.20 -2.10
C ALA A 41 22.57 -28.19 -2.59
N ASP A 42 22.19 -29.13 -3.46
CA ASP A 42 20.88 -29.17 -4.09
C ASP A 42 19.86 -29.90 -3.20
N GLU A 43 20.28 -30.96 -2.49
CA GLU A 43 19.35 -31.80 -1.73
C GLU A 43 19.38 -31.61 -0.21
N GLN A 44 20.54 -31.26 0.36
CA GLN A 44 20.78 -31.37 1.82
C GLN A 44 21.06 -30.02 2.49
N LEU A 45 21.70 -29.09 1.79
CA LEU A 45 22.15 -27.83 2.39
C LEU A 45 21.02 -26.98 2.96
N TRP A 46 19.89 -26.86 2.25
CA TRP A 46 18.74 -26.10 2.75
C TRP A 46 18.18 -26.69 4.04
N LYS A 47 18.12 -28.02 4.17
CA LYS A 47 17.67 -28.72 5.39
C LYS A 47 18.64 -28.46 6.54
N TYR A 48 19.94 -28.53 6.25
CA TYR A 48 20.97 -28.26 7.22
C TYR A 48 20.87 -26.83 7.76
N LEU A 49 20.72 -25.82 6.90
CA LEU A 49 20.59 -24.43 7.32
C LEU A 49 19.30 -24.16 8.10
N LEU A 50 18.17 -24.76 7.72
CA LEU A 50 16.94 -24.67 8.51
C LEU A 50 17.13 -25.24 9.91
N LYS A 51 17.82 -26.37 10.04
CA LYS A 51 18.11 -26.98 11.33
C LYS A 51 19.01 -26.09 12.21
N LEU A 52 19.94 -25.35 11.61
CA LEU A 52 20.76 -24.38 12.34
C LEU A 52 19.93 -23.24 12.96
N ASN A 53 18.75 -22.94 12.40
CA ASN A 53 17.88 -21.91 12.97
C ASN A 53 17.13 -22.40 14.22
N GLU A 54 16.85 -23.69 14.38
CA GLU A 54 16.01 -24.24 15.45
C GLU A 54 16.37 -23.74 16.86
N PRO A 55 17.66 -23.72 17.29
CA PRO A 55 18.01 -23.21 18.61
C PRO A 55 17.65 -21.73 18.81
N HIS A 56 17.69 -20.94 17.74
CA HIS A 56 17.37 -19.51 17.75
C HIS A 56 15.87 -19.23 17.72
N LEU A 57 15.03 -20.22 17.37
CA LEU A 57 13.57 -20.10 17.38
C LEU A 57 12.96 -20.39 18.75
N ARG A 58 13.65 -21.15 19.62
CA ARG A 58 13.15 -21.53 20.96
C ARG A 58 12.65 -20.36 21.82
N PRO A 59 13.31 -19.18 21.84
CA PRO A 59 12.83 -18.01 22.59
C PRO A 59 11.52 -17.40 22.08
N PHE A 60 10.99 -17.88 20.95
CA PHE A 60 9.73 -17.39 20.38
C PHE A 60 8.60 -18.42 20.48
N VAL A 61 8.88 -19.61 21.03
CA VAL A 61 7.86 -20.65 21.25
C VAL A 61 7.02 -20.28 22.47
N PRO A 62 5.67 -20.19 22.39
CA PRO A 62 4.81 -19.63 23.45
C PRO A 62 4.82 -20.31 24.84
N GLN A 63 5.62 -21.37 25.03
CA GLN A 63 5.59 -22.23 26.21
C GLN A 63 6.43 -21.73 27.40
N GLU A 64 7.26 -20.69 27.22
CA GLU A 64 8.11 -20.14 28.30
C GLU A 64 7.70 -18.71 28.70
N PRO A 65 7.54 -18.39 30.00
CA PRO A 65 7.12 -17.06 30.48
C PRO A 65 8.05 -15.91 30.06
N LEU A 66 9.33 -16.20 29.77
CA LEU A 66 10.29 -15.22 29.27
C LEU A 66 9.97 -14.74 27.84
N ASN A 67 9.22 -15.53 27.08
CA ASN A 67 8.94 -15.30 25.66
C ASN A 67 7.84 -14.27 25.44
N GLN A 68 7.05 -13.95 26.47
CA GLN A 68 5.94 -13.00 26.36
C GLN A 68 6.44 -11.57 26.08
N ARG A 69 7.55 -11.14 26.69
CA ARG A 69 8.19 -9.85 26.38
C ARG A 69 8.78 -9.77 24.97
N MET A 70 9.22 -10.90 24.41
CA MET A 70 9.72 -10.95 23.04
C MET A 70 8.56 -10.87 22.02
N LEU A 71 7.42 -11.47 22.36
CA LEU A 71 6.17 -11.37 21.58
C LEU A 71 5.54 -9.98 21.62
N GLU A 72 5.76 -9.21 22.69
CA GLU A 72 5.37 -7.80 22.80
C GLU A 72 6.34 -6.85 22.06
N GLY A 73 7.51 -7.36 21.65
CA GLY A 73 8.51 -6.62 20.92
C GLY A 73 8.32 -6.61 19.40
N HIS A 74 9.04 -5.72 18.73
CA HIS A 74 9.18 -5.73 17.28
C HIS A 74 10.19 -6.80 16.85
N VAL A 75 9.72 -7.90 16.26
CA VAL A 75 10.61 -8.94 15.72
C VAL A 75 10.82 -8.71 14.22
N VAL A 76 12.09 -8.54 13.83
CA VAL A 76 12.56 -8.45 12.45
C VAL A 76 13.37 -9.69 12.14
N THR A 77 12.99 -10.41 11.09
CA THR A 77 13.79 -11.51 10.56
C THR A 77 14.44 -11.11 9.25
N PHE A 78 15.51 -11.80 8.87
CA PHE A 78 16.03 -11.68 7.52
C PHE A 78 16.68 -12.97 7.03
N SER A 79 16.65 -13.17 5.71
CA SER A 79 17.25 -14.31 5.02
C SER A 79 17.78 -13.90 3.65
N HIS A 80 18.66 -14.69 3.05
CA HIS A 80 19.15 -14.37 1.70
C HIS A 80 18.17 -14.84 0.61
N PHE A 81 17.60 -16.03 0.76
CA PHE A 81 16.71 -16.66 -0.23
C PHE A 81 15.24 -16.33 0.05
N LEU A 82 14.40 -16.39 -0.98
CA LEU A 82 12.99 -16.02 -0.85
C LEU A 82 12.26 -16.98 0.09
N PRO A 83 11.51 -16.45 1.07
CA PRO A 83 10.80 -17.31 1.99
C PRO A 83 9.53 -17.92 1.41
N ARG A 84 8.92 -17.31 0.39
CA ARG A 84 7.56 -17.68 -0.02
C ARG A 84 7.30 -17.51 -1.51
N ARG A 85 6.72 -18.53 -2.16
CA ARG A 85 6.52 -18.55 -3.62
C ARG A 85 5.63 -17.43 -4.16
N GLY A 86 4.75 -16.88 -3.33
CA GLY A 86 3.93 -15.72 -3.67
C GLY A 86 4.70 -14.39 -3.73
N LEU A 87 6.00 -14.39 -3.44
CA LEU A 87 6.87 -13.24 -3.62
C LEU A 87 7.30 -13.12 -5.09
N PRO A 88 7.36 -11.90 -5.64
CA PRO A 88 7.74 -11.68 -7.02
C PRO A 88 9.21 -12.05 -7.24
N ILE A 89 9.47 -12.69 -8.38
CA ILE A 89 10.78 -13.12 -8.85
C ILE A 89 11.06 -12.39 -10.17
N GLY A 90 12.24 -11.77 -10.28
CA GLY A 90 12.68 -11.10 -11.49
C GLY A 90 12.71 -12.04 -12.70
N SER A 91 12.21 -11.55 -13.83
CA SER A 91 11.91 -12.33 -15.04
C SER A 91 13.13 -12.68 -15.93
N THR A 92 14.36 -12.75 -15.39
CA THR A 92 15.58 -12.71 -16.23
C THR A 92 16.25 -14.04 -16.54
N ALA A 93 16.00 -15.13 -15.81
CA ALA A 93 16.71 -16.39 -16.09
C ALA A 93 15.78 -17.61 -16.11
N PHE A 94 15.91 -18.41 -17.16
CA PHE A 94 15.27 -19.72 -17.25
C PHE A 94 15.69 -20.59 -16.06
N GLY A 95 14.70 -21.18 -15.38
CA GLY A 95 14.94 -22.06 -14.23
C GLY A 95 15.31 -21.36 -12.92
N ILE A 96 15.30 -20.01 -12.85
CA ILE A 96 15.66 -19.28 -11.62
C ILE A 96 14.78 -19.65 -10.43
N SER A 97 13.51 -20.01 -10.66
CA SER A 97 12.58 -20.44 -9.63
C SER A 97 13.11 -21.60 -8.77
N LYS A 98 13.98 -22.46 -9.32
CA LYS A 98 14.60 -23.58 -8.60
C LYS A 98 15.71 -23.14 -7.65
N ALA A 99 16.25 -21.92 -7.83
CA ALA A 99 17.42 -21.42 -7.12
C ALA A 99 17.22 -20.05 -6.46
N VAL A 100 15.97 -19.70 -6.19
CA VAL A 100 15.59 -18.40 -5.65
C VAL A 100 15.12 -18.48 -4.21
N GLY A 101 14.51 -19.58 -3.77
CA GLY A 101 13.82 -19.63 -2.48
C GLY A 101 13.70 -21.00 -1.84
N CYS A 102 13.16 -21.00 -0.62
CA CYS A 102 12.84 -22.18 0.17
C CYS A 102 11.60 -21.89 1.02
N GLU A 103 10.48 -22.57 0.77
CA GLU A 103 9.22 -22.25 1.46
C GLU A 103 9.23 -22.57 2.96
N ALA A 104 10.04 -23.54 3.38
CA ALA A 104 10.14 -23.95 4.78
C ALA A 104 10.75 -22.87 5.71
N ILE A 105 11.45 -21.87 5.16
CA ILE A 105 11.94 -20.73 5.96
C ILE A 105 10.77 -19.81 6.37
N ASP A 106 9.67 -19.75 5.60
CA ASP A 106 8.48 -18.97 5.94
C ASP A 106 7.85 -19.43 7.26
N GLU A 107 7.85 -20.74 7.48
CA GLU A 107 7.36 -21.33 8.73
C GLU A 107 8.21 -20.86 9.91
N GLN A 108 9.53 -20.79 9.75
CA GLN A 108 10.44 -20.28 10.77
C GLN A 108 10.27 -18.77 10.99
N VAL A 109 10.08 -17.99 9.93
CA VAL A 109 9.75 -16.55 10.01
C VAL A 109 8.48 -16.32 10.83
N ARG A 110 7.41 -17.08 10.54
CA ARG A 110 6.14 -16.95 11.27
C ARG A 110 6.26 -17.47 12.70
N ALA A 111 7.05 -18.51 12.93
CA ALA A 111 7.29 -19.04 14.27
C ALA A 111 7.99 -18.05 15.21
N THR A 112 8.73 -17.06 14.69
CA THR A 112 9.29 -15.99 15.54
C THR A 112 8.28 -14.90 15.90
N GLY A 113 7.07 -14.93 15.35
CA GLY A 113 6.11 -13.82 15.46
C GLY A 113 6.58 -12.56 14.72
N ALA A 114 7.49 -12.69 13.75
CA ALA A 114 8.01 -11.54 12.99
C ALA A 114 6.87 -10.75 12.33
N LYS A 115 6.96 -9.42 12.39
CA LYS A 115 6.10 -8.52 11.61
C LYS A 115 6.77 -8.04 10.34
N LEU A 116 8.08 -8.20 10.26
CA LEU A 116 8.91 -7.85 9.11
C LEU A 116 9.91 -8.97 8.82
N HIS A 117 10.01 -9.34 7.54
CA HIS A 117 11.05 -10.20 7.01
C HIS A 117 11.76 -9.53 5.83
N VAL A 118 13.06 -9.31 5.95
CA VAL A 118 13.88 -8.81 4.84
C VAL A 118 14.49 -10.00 4.10
N TYR A 119 14.25 -10.10 2.79
CA TYR A 119 14.81 -11.17 1.96
C TYR A 119 15.63 -10.60 0.80
N GLY A 120 16.42 -11.45 0.15
CA GLY A 120 17.27 -11.10 -0.98
C GLY A 120 16.87 -11.83 -2.27
N ARG A 121 17.85 -12.01 -3.16
CA ARG A 121 17.87 -12.95 -4.31
C ARG A 121 16.81 -12.77 -5.41
N SER A 122 15.68 -12.12 -5.19
CA SER A 122 14.60 -12.06 -6.20
C SER A 122 14.92 -11.17 -7.40
N GLY A 123 15.90 -10.27 -7.26
CA GLY A 123 16.21 -9.22 -8.25
C GLY A 123 15.12 -8.15 -8.44
N GLN A 124 13.96 -8.28 -7.77
CA GLN A 124 12.81 -7.39 -7.94
C GLN A 124 12.47 -6.68 -6.62
N ARG A 125 12.31 -5.35 -6.66
CA ARG A 125 11.87 -4.58 -5.49
C ARG A 125 10.47 -5.01 -5.10
N ASN A 126 10.25 -5.20 -3.80
CA ASN A 126 8.95 -5.60 -3.33
C ASN A 126 8.78 -5.27 -1.84
N ALA A 127 7.58 -4.83 -1.48
CA ALA A 127 7.07 -4.89 -0.11
C ALA A 127 5.62 -5.34 -0.14
N GLN A 128 5.32 -6.46 0.53
CA GLN A 128 3.95 -6.94 0.65
C GLN A 128 3.72 -7.67 1.96
N VAL A 129 2.51 -7.59 2.49
CA VAL A 129 2.10 -8.32 3.68
C VAL A 129 1.46 -9.64 3.27
N LEU A 130 2.02 -10.76 3.73
CA LEU A 130 1.44 -12.08 3.53
C LEU A 130 1.35 -12.80 4.87
N SER A 131 0.17 -13.33 5.21
CA SER A 131 -0.06 -14.02 6.50
C SER A 131 0.42 -13.24 7.74
N GLY A 132 0.18 -11.92 7.74
CA GLY A 132 0.52 -11.03 8.86
C GLY A 132 2.01 -10.69 9.02
N VAL A 133 2.86 -11.11 8.08
CA VAL A 133 4.28 -10.72 8.00
C VAL A 133 4.49 -9.84 6.78
N ARG A 134 5.18 -8.71 6.96
CA ARG A 134 5.60 -7.83 5.87
C ARG A 134 6.92 -8.36 5.28
N TYR A 135 6.90 -8.80 4.02
CA TYR A 135 8.10 -9.28 3.31
C TYR A 135 8.65 -8.19 2.43
N VAL A 136 9.95 -7.95 2.55
CA VAL A 136 10.60 -6.80 1.90
C VAL A 136 11.89 -7.21 1.23
N HIS A 137 12.06 -6.74 0.00
CA HIS A 137 13.31 -6.86 -0.72
C HIS A 137 13.66 -5.53 -1.39
N ALA A 138 14.84 -5.03 -1.04
CA ALA A 138 15.45 -3.82 -1.60
C ALA A 138 16.81 -4.20 -2.22
N PRO A 139 16.82 -4.79 -3.43
CA PRO A 139 18.05 -5.21 -4.08
C PRO A 139 19.00 -4.03 -4.33
N VAL A 140 20.29 -4.23 -4.04
CA VAL A 140 21.38 -3.29 -4.32
C VAL A 140 22.16 -3.84 -5.53
N GLY A 141 22.13 -3.16 -6.68
CA GLY A 141 22.92 -3.54 -7.88
C GLY A 141 22.30 -3.12 -9.23
N GLU A 142 23.07 -3.26 -10.31
CA GLU A 142 22.73 -2.86 -11.70
C GLU A 142 21.53 -3.61 -12.31
N ALA A 143 21.13 -4.75 -11.73
CA ALA A 143 20.12 -5.64 -12.30
C ALA A 143 18.69 -5.41 -11.78
N THR A 144 18.41 -4.29 -11.12
CA THR A 144 17.02 -3.96 -10.74
C THR A 144 16.28 -3.44 -11.97
N LYS A 145 15.49 -4.30 -12.62
CA LYS A 145 14.70 -3.99 -13.82
C LYS A 145 13.75 -2.79 -13.65
N ASP A 146 13.37 -2.49 -12.42
CA ASP A 146 12.35 -1.49 -12.09
C ASP A 146 12.94 -0.14 -11.67
N ARG A 147 14.23 0.08 -11.97
CA ARG A 147 14.94 1.28 -11.57
C ARG A 147 15.34 2.11 -12.80
N PRO A 148 14.92 3.38 -12.88
CA PRO A 148 15.48 4.31 -13.87
C PRO A 148 17.00 4.39 -13.71
N PRO A 149 17.78 4.38 -14.81
CA PRO A 149 19.26 4.47 -14.76
C PRO A 149 19.78 5.67 -13.96
N GLU A 150 18.97 6.74 -13.89
CA GLU A 150 19.33 8.02 -13.29
C GLU A 150 19.00 8.12 -11.80
N GLU A 151 18.24 7.17 -11.24
CA GLU A 151 17.88 7.20 -9.83
C GLU A 151 19.05 6.61 -9.01
N PRO A 152 19.71 7.33 -8.09
CA PRO A 152 20.76 6.76 -7.25
C PRO A 152 20.17 5.76 -6.26
N ALA A 153 20.80 4.60 -6.06
CA ALA A 153 20.34 3.64 -5.05
C ALA A 153 20.24 4.32 -3.70
N PRO A 154 19.07 4.31 -3.01
CA PRO A 154 19.12 4.52 -1.59
C PRO A 154 20.01 3.39 -1.06
N PRO A 155 21.20 3.69 -0.53
CA PRO A 155 22.17 2.66 -0.16
C PRO A 155 21.67 1.83 1.03
N LEU A 156 20.63 2.33 1.70
CA LEU A 156 20.07 1.79 2.93
C LEU A 156 18.55 1.91 2.88
N MET A 157 17.87 0.88 3.38
CA MET A 157 16.44 0.90 3.64
C MET A 157 16.23 0.98 5.15
N LEU A 158 15.64 2.08 5.62
CA LEU A 158 15.25 2.20 7.02
C LEU A 158 13.95 1.40 7.24
N VAL A 159 14.01 0.39 8.10
CA VAL A 159 12.85 -0.45 8.39
C VAL A 159 12.23 -0.22 9.77
N HIS A 160 12.98 0.39 10.69
CA HIS A 160 12.57 0.65 12.06
C HIS A 160 13.28 1.91 12.58
N ASN A 161 12.57 2.81 13.26
CA ASN A 161 13.10 4.10 13.75
C ASN A 161 13.43 4.10 15.25
N GLY A 162 13.43 2.93 15.89
CA GLY A 162 13.60 2.77 17.34
C GLY A 162 12.29 2.78 18.14
N GLN A 163 11.19 3.24 17.54
CA GLN A 163 9.86 3.23 18.15
C GLN A 163 8.88 2.34 17.39
N HIS A 164 8.87 2.43 16.07
CA HIS A 164 7.91 1.77 15.19
C HIS A 164 8.61 1.24 13.93
N PHE A 165 7.96 0.28 13.27
CA PHE A 165 8.25 0.01 11.86
C PHE A 165 7.95 1.27 11.06
N CYS A 166 8.95 1.80 10.36
CA CYS A 166 8.87 3.06 9.62
C CYS A 166 9.26 2.91 8.15
N MET A 167 9.31 1.66 7.68
CA MET A 167 9.58 1.41 6.28
C MET A 167 8.49 2.02 5.40
N GLN A 168 8.91 2.80 4.40
CA GLN A 168 8.02 3.30 3.37
C GLN A 168 7.55 2.14 2.49
N GLU A 169 6.24 2.06 2.29
CA GLU A 169 5.63 1.04 1.44
C GLU A 169 6.09 1.25 0.01
N TRP A 170 6.54 0.18 -0.65
CA TRP A 170 6.65 0.21 -2.10
C TRP A 170 5.25 -0.03 -2.67
N GLY A 171 4.86 0.74 -3.66
CA GLY A 171 3.61 0.62 -4.39
C GLY A 171 3.51 -0.71 -5.12
N ILE A 172 2.36 -0.93 -5.75
CA ILE A 172 2.08 -2.11 -6.56
C ILE A 172 3.10 -2.27 -7.72
N ASP A 173 3.77 -1.19 -8.11
CA ASP A 173 4.83 -1.11 -9.12
C ASP A 173 6.26 -1.20 -8.56
N GLY A 174 6.43 -1.41 -7.25
CA GLY A 174 7.74 -1.44 -6.61
C GLY A 174 8.39 -0.06 -6.46
N ALA A 175 7.65 1.04 -6.63
CA ALA A 175 8.11 2.42 -6.37
C ALA A 175 7.71 2.89 -4.97
N MET A 176 8.56 3.64 -4.27
CA MET A 176 8.28 4.08 -2.90
C MET A 176 7.01 4.96 -2.88
N GLN A 177 6.01 4.58 -2.09
CA GLN A 177 4.80 5.38 -1.86
C GLN A 177 5.17 6.57 -0.98
N THR A 178 5.75 7.59 -1.60
CA THR A 178 6.04 8.86 -0.92
C THR A 178 4.79 9.74 -0.85
N ARG A 179 3.82 9.50 -1.73
CA ARG A 179 2.67 10.36 -1.92
C ARG A 179 1.58 10.14 -0.87
N VAL A 180 1.23 11.23 -0.20
CA VAL A 180 0.14 11.30 0.77
C VAL A 180 -1.10 11.81 0.08
N LEU A 181 -2.19 11.06 0.15
CA LEU A 181 -3.51 11.52 -0.25
C LEU A 181 -4.24 12.07 0.97
N ARG A 182 -4.66 13.32 0.89
CA ARG A 182 -5.62 13.96 1.77
C ARG A 182 -6.95 14.07 1.05
N VAL A 183 -8.02 13.61 1.68
CA VAL A 183 -9.39 13.76 1.19
C VAL A 183 -10.20 14.51 2.24
N ALA A 184 -10.72 15.69 1.88
CA ALA A 184 -11.67 16.42 2.70
C ALA A 184 -13.02 16.49 1.96
N VAL A 185 -14.06 15.90 2.53
CA VAL A 185 -15.40 15.82 1.95
C VAL A 185 -16.33 16.75 2.74
N TYR A 186 -16.97 17.69 2.06
CA TYR A 186 -17.75 18.77 2.67
C TYR A 186 -19.23 18.65 2.36
N VAL A 187 -20.05 19.06 3.32
CA VAL A 187 -21.48 19.28 3.13
C VAL A 187 -21.70 20.77 2.94
N MET A 188 -21.95 21.14 1.68
CA MET A 188 -22.05 22.54 1.25
C MET A 188 -23.28 22.77 0.36
N PRO A 189 -24.52 22.60 0.86
CA PRO A 189 -25.73 22.70 0.02
C PRO A 189 -25.92 24.10 -0.59
N GLY A 190 -25.40 25.15 0.06
CA GLY A 190 -25.54 26.54 -0.40
C GLY A 190 -24.52 27.00 -1.45
N ILE A 191 -23.43 26.26 -1.68
CA ILE A 191 -22.32 26.76 -2.53
C ILE A 191 -22.70 26.80 -4.02
N ASP A 192 -23.54 25.87 -4.49
CA ASP A 192 -23.95 25.80 -5.89
C ASP A 192 -24.87 26.97 -6.29
N SER A 193 -25.63 27.49 -5.33
CA SER A 193 -26.42 28.72 -5.52
C SER A 193 -25.55 29.99 -5.57
N ASN A 194 -24.29 29.92 -5.14
CA ASN A 194 -23.35 31.05 -5.12
C ASN A 194 -22.17 30.83 -6.08
N ILE A 195 -22.46 31.00 -7.38
CA ILE A 195 -21.51 30.74 -8.48
C ILE A 195 -20.17 31.48 -8.28
N HIS A 196 -20.19 32.72 -7.77
CA HIS A 196 -18.98 33.50 -7.52
C HIS A 196 -18.11 32.87 -6.42
N LYS A 197 -18.70 32.49 -5.28
CA LYS A 197 -17.95 31.84 -4.19
C LYS A 197 -17.46 30.45 -4.57
N ARG A 198 -18.22 29.71 -5.37
CA ARG A 198 -17.76 28.45 -5.95
C ARG A 198 -16.55 28.65 -6.87
N ALA A 199 -16.58 29.69 -7.72
CA ALA A 199 -15.45 30.06 -8.58
C ALA A 199 -14.21 30.49 -7.78
N ASP A 200 -14.39 31.18 -6.64
CA ASP A 200 -13.31 31.51 -5.71
C ASP A 200 -12.64 30.23 -5.18
N LEU A 201 -13.42 29.22 -4.76
CA LEU A 201 -12.88 27.93 -4.29
C LEU A 201 -12.12 27.16 -5.38
N PHE A 202 -12.63 27.14 -6.62
CA PHE A 202 -11.89 26.55 -7.74
C PHE A 202 -10.57 27.31 -8.02
N THR A 203 -10.58 28.63 -7.89
CA THR A 203 -9.38 29.46 -8.05
C THR A 203 -8.35 29.15 -6.96
N LEU A 204 -8.79 28.98 -5.72
CA LEU A 204 -7.92 28.56 -4.61
C LEU A 204 -7.37 27.15 -4.80
N ALA A 205 -8.21 26.20 -5.24
CA ALA A 205 -7.74 24.84 -5.57
C ALA A 205 -6.67 24.86 -6.67
N ARG A 206 -6.82 25.70 -7.70
CA ARG A 206 -5.78 25.91 -8.72
C ARG A 206 -4.53 26.57 -8.15
N LYS A 207 -4.67 27.53 -7.24
CA LYS A 207 -3.54 28.16 -6.53
C LYS A 207 -2.75 27.14 -5.72
N PHE A 208 -3.38 26.14 -5.11
CA PHE A 208 -2.65 25.07 -4.42
C PHE A 208 -1.73 24.28 -5.36
N ASN A 209 -2.11 24.10 -6.63
CA ASN A 209 -1.27 23.43 -7.63
C ASN A 209 -0.02 24.25 -8.05
N SER A 210 0.13 25.50 -7.61
CA SER A 210 1.39 26.22 -7.78
C SER A 210 2.42 25.88 -6.70
N MET A 211 2.05 25.12 -5.66
CA MET A 211 2.98 24.65 -4.64
C MET A 211 3.76 23.43 -5.14
N PRO A 212 5.10 23.41 -5.05
CA PRO A 212 5.91 22.27 -5.47
C PRO A 212 5.49 20.98 -4.74
N GLY A 213 5.26 19.92 -5.51
CA GLY A 213 4.88 18.61 -4.97
C GLY A 213 3.44 18.51 -4.45
N ILE A 214 2.56 19.48 -4.77
CA ILE A 214 1.12 19.43 -4.50
C ILE A 214 0.34 19.30 -5.79
N ALA A 215 -0.56 18.33 -5.84
CA ALA A 215 -1.65 18.27 -6.80
C ALA A 215 -2.98 18.35 -6.04
N ALA A 216 -3.81 19.34 -6.34
CA ALA A 216 -5.06 19.58 -5.64
C ALA A 216 -6.23 19.74 -6.61
N SER A 217 -7.40 19.25 -6.21
CA SER A 217 -8.64 19.46 -6.94
C SER A 217 -9.80 19.67 -5.96
N PHE A 218 -10.68 20.59 -6.32
CA PHE A 218 -11.96 20.76 -5.63
C PHE A 218 -13.05 20.50 -6.65
N SER A 219 -14.04 19.69 -6.32
CA SER A 219 -15.15 19.35 -7.22
C SER A 219 -16.41 18.96 -6.43
N PRO A 220 -17.60 19.10 -7.02
CA PRO A 220 -18.77 18.39 -6.53
C PRO A 220 -18.53 16.87 -6.53
N LEU A 221 -19.25 16.14 -5.68
CA LEU A 221 -19.27 14.68 -5.72
C LEU A 221 -19.95 14.19 -7.00
N GLY A 222 -19.50 13.04 -7.50
CA GLY A 222 -19.87 12.51 -8.80
C GLY A 222 -18.60 12.21 -9.62
N SER A 223 -18.66 12.51 -10.91
CA SER A 223 -17.56 12.36 -11.86
C SER A 223 -17.41 13.65 -12.69
N GLY A 224 -16.53 13.67 -13.69
CA GLY A 224 -16.37 14.83 -14.55
C GLY A 224 -17.62 15.11 -15.41
N LYS A 225 -18.40 14.07 -15.73
CA LYS A 225 -19.58 14.17 -16.61
C LYS A 225 -20.91 13.90 -15.91
N LEU A 226 -20.91 13.17 -14.79
CA LEU A 226 -22.11 12.85 -14.03
C LEU A 226 -22.07 13.60 -12.70
N ASP A 227 -23.16 14.28 -12.34
CA ASP A 227 -23.32 14.81 -11.00
C ASP A 227 -23.55 13.67 -9.98
N LYS A 228 -23.72 14.02 -8.71
CA LYS A 228 -23.90 13.05 -7.63
C LYS A 228 -25.14 12.18 -7.81
N ASP A 229 -26.24 12.76 -8.28
CA ASP A 229 -27.52 12.07 -8.39
C ASP A 229 -27.50 11.11 -9.58
N ASP A 230 -26.95 11.54 -10.72
CA ASP A 230 -26.72 10.68 -11.88
C ASP A 230 -25.70 9.57 -11.58
N PHE A 231 -24.63 9.88 -10.84
CA PHE A 231 -23.65 8.88 -10.42
C PHE A 231 -24.26 7.88 -9.42
N ALA A 232 -25.32 8.23 -8.69
CA ALA A 232 -26.02 7.31 -7.81
C ALA A 232 -26.70 6.16 -8.59
N GLU A 233 -26.99 6.31 -9.88
CA GLU A 233 -27.42 5.16 -10.70
C GLU A 233 -26.31 4.10 -10.87
N ILE A 234 -25.04 4.52 -10.74
CA ILE A 234 -23.86 3.65 -10.79
C ILE A 234 -23.49 3.15 -9.41
N MET A 235 -23.71 3.95 -8.37
CA MET A 235 -23.46 3.63 -6.97
C MET A 235 -24.68 4.06 -6.12
N PRO A 236 -25.75 3.24 -6.05
CA PRO A 236 -26.99 3.62 -5.35
C PRO A 236 -26.79 3.97 -3.89
N GLU A 237 -25.81 3.35 -3.24
CA GLU A 237 -25.41 3.61 -1.86
C GLU A 237 -24.66 4.94 -1.68
N LEU A 238 -24.30 5.67 -2.75
CA LEU A 238 -23.55 6.93 -2.66
C LEU A 238 -24.28 7.97 -1.81
N THR A 239 -25.59 8.10 -1.97
CA THR A 239 -26.38 9.09 -1.21
C THR A 239 -26.34 8.83 0.29
N GLU A 240 -26.43 7.56 0.69
CA GLU A 240 -26.35 7.14 2.09
C GLU A 240 -24.91 7.24 2.63
N LEU A 241 -23.95 6.63 1.92
CA LEU A 241 -22.55 6.53 2.36
C LEU A 241 -21.79 7.86 2.33
N SER A 242 -22.23 8.83 1.53
CA SER A 242 -21.60 10.16 1.48
C SER A 242 -21.97 11.06 2.66
N LEU A 243 -22.85 10.64 3.57
CA LEU A 243 -23.28 11.43 4.73
C LEU A 243 -23.71 12.86 4.34
N THR A 244 -24.55 12.94 3.30
CA THR A 244 -25.03 14.19 2.66
C THR A 244 -23.97 15.09 2.05
N ALA A 245 -22.71 14.65 1.97
CA ALA A 245 -21.66 15.47 1.39
C ALA A 245 -21.90 15.79 -0.09
N THR A 246 -21.48 16.99 -0.49
CA THR A 246 -21.75 17.55 -1.80
C THR A 246 -20.47 17.84 -2.58
N HIS A 247 -19.35 18.10 -1.89
CA HIS A 247 -18.09 18.47 -2.52
C HIS A 247 -16.90 17.76 -1.88
N ALA A 248 -15.80 17.63 -2.60
CA ALA A 248 -14.53 17.13 -2.08
C ALA A 248 -13.36 18.03 -2.49
N LEU A 249 -12.44 18.27 -1.56
CA LEU A 249 -11.09 18.76 -1.81
C LEU A 249 -10.13 17.57 -1.71
N LEU A 250 -9.58 17.14 -2.83
CA LEU A 250 -8.55 16.11 -2.91
C LEU A 250 -7.19 16.79 -3.02
N VAL A 251 -6.23 16.37 -2.21
CA VAL A 251 -4.85 16.87 -2.25
C VAL A 251 -3.90 15.68 -2.22
N VAL A 252 -3.04 15.58 -3.22
CA VAL A 252 -1.92 14.63 -3.26
C VAL A 252 -0.64 15.43 -3.02
N ALA A 253 0.08 15.09 -1.97
CA ALA A 253 1.37 15.68 -1.65
C ALA A 253 2.49 14.66 -1.88
N ASP A 254 3.65 15.09 -2.38
CA ASP A 254 4.78 14.19 -2.65
C ASP A 254 5.39 13.55 -1.41
N ASN A 255 5.19 14.15 -0.24
CA ASN A 255 5.63 13.67 1.08
C ASN A 255 4.93 14.43 2.22
N LEU A 256 5.17 14.00 3.47
CA LEU A 256 4.60 14.62 4.68
C LEU A 256 5.02 16.08 4.88
N PRO A 257 6.30 16.47 4.77
CA PRO A 257 6.70 17.88 4.82
C PRO A 257 5.94 18.77 3.85
N THR A 258 5.80 18.34 2.59
CA THR A 258 5.04 19.08 1.57
C THR A 258 3.55 19.21 1.94
N LEU A 259 2.93 18.14 2.45
CA LEU A 259 1.55 18.19 2.94
C LEU A 259 1.39 19.16 4.12
N ARG A 260 2.34 19.15 5.06
CA ARG A 260 2.36 20.08 6.20
C ARG A 260 2.49 21.52 5.72
N GLU A 261 3.38 21.80 4.78
CA GLU A 261 3.50 23.13 4.18
C GLU A 261 2.17 23.59 3.56
N PHE A 262 1.50 22.71 2.80
CA PHE A 262 0.16 22.96 2.25
C PHE A 262 -0.86 23.30 3.36
N LEU A 263 -0.96 22.46 4.40
CA LEU A 263 -1.94 22.66 5.48
C LEU A 263 -1.73 23.96 6.25
N HIS A 264 -0.50 24.47 6.28
CA HIS A 264 -0.10 25.66 7.02
C HIS A 264 0.04 26.92 6.16
N CYS A 265 -0.06 26.82 4.84
CA CYS A 265 0.07 27.98 3.96
C CYS A 265 -1.11 28.96 4.15
N GLU A 266 -0.87 30.24 3.83
CA GLU A 266 -1.90 31.28 3.97
C GLU A 266 -3.13 31.02 3.11
N ALA A 267 -2.94 30.48 1.91
CA ALA A 267 -4.02 30.16 0.99
C ALA A 267 -4.98 29.10 1.58
N HIS A 268 -4.46 28.08 2.28
CA HIS A 268 -5.29 27.08 2.93
C HIS A 268 -5.83 27.58 4.28
N ARG A 269 -4.98 28.10 5.17
CA ARG A 269 -5.41 28.46 6.54
C ARG A 269 -6.34 29.67 6.62
N LYS A 270 -6.16 30.66 5.73
CA LYS A 270 -6.94 31.90 5.78
C LYS A 270 -7.90 31.99 4.62
N GLU A 271 -7.39 31.94 3.39
CA GLU A 271 -8.20 32.25 2.21
C GLU A 271 -9.28 31.18 1.97
N TRP A 272 -8.91 29.89 1.99
CA TRP A 272 -9.86 28.78 1.83
C TRP A 272 -10.96 28.79 2.88
N TYR A 273 -10.61 28.90 4.16
CA TYR A 273 -11.60 28.94 5.23
C TYR A 273 -12.48 30.20 5.17
N ALA A 274 -11.93 31.36 4.81
CA ALA A 274 -12.72 32.58 4.65
C ALA A 274 -13.81 32.45 3.56
N VAL A 275 -13.51 31.71 2.48
CA VAL A 275 -14.47 31.48 1.39
C VAL A 275 -15.43 30.32 1.70
N SER A 276 -14.92 29.21 2.23
CA SER A 276 -15.70 27.98 2.43
C SER A 276 -16.55 27.98 3.70
N ALA A 277 -16.07 28.54 4.82
CA ALA A 277 -16.72 28.42 6.13
C ALA A 277 -18.21 28.84 6.16
N PRO A 278 -18.66 29.89 5.45
CA PRO A 278 -20.09 30.25 5.42
C PRO A 278 -21.00 29.18 4.79
N PHE A 279 -20.44 28.24 4.05
CA PHE A 279 -21.18 27.21 3.31
C PHE A 279 -20.98 25.81 3.87
N VAL A 280 -19.99 25.60 4.74
CA VAL A 280 -19.68 24.27 5.28
C VAL A 280 -20.51 24.03 6.53
N GLU A 281 -21.45 23.09 6.46
CA GLU A 281 -22.22 22.62 7.62
C GLU A 281 -21.39 21.64 8.47
N HIS A 282 -20.84 20.64 7.80
CA HIS A 282 -19.91 19.66 8.35
C HIS A 282 -18.96 19.17 7.27
N TRP A 283 -17.83 18.60 7.70
CA TRP A 283 -16.91 17.94 6.80
C TRP A 283 -16.21 16.78 7.50
N VAL A 284 -15.72 15.87 6.68
CA VAL A 284 -14.94 14.70 7.08
C VAL A 284 -13.60 14.77 6.37
N GLU A 285 -12.52 14.43 7.07
CA GLU A 285 -11.16 14.50 6.53
C GLU A 285 -10.38 13.23 6.82
N PHE A 286 -9.60 12.79 5.84
CA PHE A 286 -8.76 11.62 5.93
C PHE A 286 -7.41 11.83 5.28
N PHE A 287 -6.45 11.08 5.79
CA PHE A 287 -5.12 10.95 5.22
C PHE A 287 -4.83 9.48 5.02
N SER A 288 -4.33 9.14 3.85
CA SER A 288 -3.95 7.77 3.50
C SER A 288 -2.76 7.86 2.53
N PRO A 289 -1.93 6.82 2.40
CA PRO A 289 -1.07 6.77 1.23
C PRO A 289 -1.95 6.78 -0.03
N LEU A 290 -1.44 7.32 -1.15
CA LEU A 290 -2.22 7.29 -2.39
C LEU A 290 -2.52 5.83 -2.79
N GLY A 291 -1.57 4.93 -2.53
CA GLY A 291 -1.72 3.48 -2.67
C GLY A 291 -1.93 3.00 -4.10
N LEU A 292 -1.93 3.92 -5.07
CA LEU A 292 -2.29 3.70 -6.45
C LEU A 292 -1.26 4.34 -7.37
N THR A 293 -0.80 3.54 -8.33
CA THR A 293 -0.04 4.06 -9.47
C THR A 293 -1.04 4.62 -10.47
N LEU A 294 -1.42 5.88 -10.28
CA LEU A 294 -2.18 6.62 -11.28
C LEU A 294 -1.23 6.93 -12.43
N ALA A 295 -1.16 6.07 -13.45
CA ALA A 295 -0.46 6.38 -14.70
C ALA A 295 -1.36 7.30 -15.55
N PRO A 296 -1.18 8.63 -15.51
CA PRO A 296 -2.18 9.54 -16.03
C PRO A 296 -2.15 9.61 -17.56
N THR A 297 -1.10 9.10 -18.19
CA THR A 297 -0.65 9.59 -19.51
C THR A 297 -0.74 8.60 -20.66
N GLU A 298 -1.11 7.34 -20.44
CA GLU A 298 -1.41 6.46 -21.58
C GLU A 298 -2.72 6.91 -22.23
N ARG A 299 -2.62 7.53 -23.40
CA ARG A 299 -3.74 7.57 -24.35
C ARG A 299 -4.17 6.13 -24.56
N LEU A 300 -5.49 5.91 -24.63
CA LEU A 300 -6.00 4.58 -24.94
C LEU A 300 -5.39 4.11 -26.27
N PRO A 301 -5.20 2.78 -26.45
CA PRO A 301 -4.89 2.24 -27.77
C PRO A 301 -5.87 2.88 -28.77
N ASN A 302 -5.35 3.52 -29.81
CA ASN A 302 -6.10 4.28 -30.84
C ASN A 302 -6.37 5.77 -30.57
N ASN A 303 -5.64 6.43 -29.66
CA ASN A 303 -5.71 7.89 -29.49
C ASN A 303 -7.07 8.42 -28.97
N MET A 304 -7.94 7.54 -28.46
CA MET A 304 -9.22 7.96 -27.90
C MET A 304 -9.02 8.70 -26.57
N GLU A 305 -9.85 9.72 -26.32
CA GLU A 305 -9.92 10.39 -25.02
C GLU A 305 -10.45 9.43 -23.95
N LYS A 306 -9.92 9.50 -22.73
CA LYS A 306 -10.44 8.74 -21.59
C LYS A 306 -11.85 9.24 -21.28
N GLU A 307 -12.79 8.31 -21.13
CA GLU A 307 -14.21 8.68 -21.18
C GLU A 307 -14.71 9.44 -19.96
N ASP A 308 -14.15 9.30 -18.76
CA ASP A 308 -14.36 10.17 -17.57
C ASP A 308 -13.67 9.53 -16.35
N PRO A 309 -12.35 9.71 -16.16
CA PRO A 309 -11.62 8.99 -15.11
C PRO A 309 -12.23 9.27 -13.74
N THR A 310 -12.62 8.21 -13.03
CA THR A 310 -13.36 8.31 -11.79
C THR A 310 -12.56 7.73 -10.64
N PHE A 311 -12.59 8.44 -9.52
CA PHE A 311 -11.89 8.06 -8.31
C PHE A 311 -12.88 7.85 -7.17
N VAL A 312 -12.97 6.63 -6.66
CA VAL A 312 -13.96 6.21 -5.66
C VAL A 312 -13.26 5.87 -4.36
N PHE A 313 -13.84 6.35 -3.25
CA PHE A 313 -13.36 6.10 -1.90
C PHE A 313 -14.43 5.46 -1.04
N TYR A 314 -14.06 4.40 -0.33
CA TYR A 314 -14.81 3.85 0.78
C TYR A 314 -14.00 4.07 2.06
N PHE A 315 -14.44 5.01 2.88
CA PHE A 315 -13.91 5.20 4.23
C PHE A 315 -14.60 4.23 5.17
N MET A 316 -13.82 3.40 5.83
CA MET A 316 -14.34 2.26 6.58
C MET A 316 -13.82 2.29 8.01
N ASN A 317 -14.72 2.06 8.96
CA ASN A 317 -14.35 1.67 10.31
C ASN A 317 -14.41 0.14 10.39
N LEU A 318 -13.25 -0.51 10.30
CA LEU A 318 -13.14 -1.97 10.37
C LEU A 318 -12.90 -2.50 11.79
N GLY A 319 -13.04 -1.67 12.83
CA GLY A 319 -12.85 -2.07 14.22
C GLY A 319 -11.49 -2.72 14.46
N ASP A 320 -11.49 -3.98 14.92
CA ASP A 320 -10.29 -4.75 15.28
C ASP A 320 -9.54 -5.34 14.06
N VAL A 321 -10.09 -5.21 12.84
CA VAL A 321 -9.42 -5.65 11.62
C VAL A 321 -8.17 -4.78 11.40
N ASN A 322 -7.02 -5.43 11.36
CA ASN A 322 -5.72 -4.80 11.15
C ASN A 322 -4.88 -5.61 10.16
N GLU A 323 -3.73 -5.09 9.75
CA GLU A 323 -2.84 -5.73 8.76
C GLU A 323 -2.42 -7.17 9.08
N GLY A 324 -2.43 -7.54 10.37
CA GLY A 324 -2.12 -8.88 10.84
C GLY A 324 -3.29 -9.86 10.85
N SER A 325 -4.52 -9.39 10.62
CA SER A 325 -5.73 -10.19 10.72
C SER A 325 -6.03 -11.01 9.45
N GLU A 326 -6.67 -12.17 9.62
CA GLU A 326 -7.10 -13.01 8.50
C GLU A 326 -8.13 -12.29 7.60
N ALA A 327 -9.02 -11.49 8.20
CA ALA A 327 -10.01 -10.68 7.47
C ALA A 327 -9.31 -9.69 6.52
N TYR A 328 -8.32 -8.93 7.03
CA TYR A 328 -7.56 -8.01 6.20
C TYR A 328 -6.81 -8.72 5.06
N ALA A 329 -6.23 -9.90 5.32
CA ALA A 329 -5.58 -10.70 4.28
C ALA A 329 -6.57 -11.15 3.18
N LYS A 330 -7.80 -11.52 3.54
CA LYS A 330 -8.88 -11.82 2.58
C LYS A 330 -9.27 -10.59 1.77
N MET A 331 -9.38 -9.42 2.40
CA MET A 331 -9.65 -8.16 1.71
C MET A 331 -8.54 -7.84 0.72
N LEU A 332 -7.27 -7.90 1.11
CA LEU A 332 -6.12 -7.68 0.21
C LEU A 332 -6.09 -8.67 -0.96
N THR A 333 -6.46 -9.93 -0.73
CA THR A 333 -6.60 -10.93 -1.80
C THR A 333 -7.69 -10.50 -2.81
N ALA A 334 -8.81 -9.98 -2.33
CA ALA A 334 -9.86 -9.44 -3.20
C ALA A 334 -9.39 -8.18 -3.94
N VAL A 335 -8.68 -7.25 -3.28
CA VAL A 335 -8.09 -6.06 -3.93
C VAL A 335 -7.12 -6.46 -5.04
N SER A 336 -6.24 -7.43 -4.80
CA SER A 336 -5.33 -7.97 -5.81
C SER A 336 -6.09 -8.56 -7.00
N ALA A 337 -7.17 -9.30 -6.74
CA ALA A 337 -8.04 -9.80 -7.81
C ALA A 337 -8.76 -8.69 -8.58
N ILE A 338 -9.13 -7.57 -7.94
CA ILE A 338 -9.69 -6.38 -8.61
C ILE A 338 -8.66 -5.75 -9.55
N ASN A 339 -7.41 -5.62 -9.11
CA ASN A 339 -6.30 -5.11 -9.94
C ASN A 339 -6.00 -5.99 -11.16
N GLY A 340 -6.41 -7.25 -11.14
CA GLY A 340 -6.32 -8.16 -12.29
C GLY A 340 -7.44 -8.01 -13.32
N LEU A 341 -8.47 -7.19 -13.05
CA LEU A 341 -9.60 -6.98 -13.96
C LEU A 341 -9.25 -5.97 -15.04
N GLN A 342 -9.75 -6.22 -16.26
CA GLN A 342 -9.76 -5.24 -17.33
C GLN A 342 -10.98 -4.32 -17.13
N GLY A 343 -10.77 -3.00 -17.10
CA GLY A 343 -11.82 -2.00 -17.21
C GLY A 343 -12.39 -1.95 -18.62
N ALA A 344 -13.51 -1.26 -18.79
CA ALA A 344 -14.19 -1.11 -20.08
C ALA A 344 -13.31 -0.45 -21.15
N ALA A 345 -12.43 0.46 -20.74
CA ALA A 345 -11.51 1.19 -21.62
C ALA A 345 -10.04 1.12 -21.15
N GLY A 346 -9.68 0.32 -20.14
CA GLY A 346 -8.38 0.43 -19.49
C GLY A 346 -8.17 -0.50 -18.30
N ARG A 347 -7.32 -0.08 -17.35
CA ARG A 347 -7.03 -0.84 -16.12
C ARG A 347 -7.83 -0.28 -14.95
N ILE A 348 -8.33 -1.18 -14.11
CA ILE A 348 -8.84 -0.82 -12.78
C ILE A 348 -7.66 -0.88 -11.82
N ALA A 349 -7.51 0.15 -10.99
CA ALA A 349 -6.54 0.14 -9.90
C ALA A 349 -7.29 0.27 -8.57
N ALA A 350 -7.00 -0.60 -7.63
CA ALA A 350 -7.62 -0.66 -6.32
C ALA A 350 -6.57 -0.83 -5.23
N ALA A 351 -6.80 -0.18 -4.10
CA ALA A 351 -5.94 -0.22 -2.93
C ALA A 351 -6.79 -0.28 -1.67
N LEU A 352 -6.32 -1.02 -0.66
CA LEU A 352 -6.84 -0.99 0.70
C LEU A 352 -5.68 -0.64 1.62
N GLN A 353 -5.81 0.44 2.37
CA GLN A 353 -4.78 0.90 3.28
C GLN A 353 -5.39 1.38 4.59
N PRO A 354 -4.68 1.25 5.73
CA PRO A 354 -5.04 1.98 6.93
C PRO A 354 -5.04 3.49 6.66
N VAL A 355 -5.91 4.24 7.34
CA VAL A 355 -5.74 5.69 7.40
C VAL A 355 -4.56 6.04 8.30
N GLY A 356 -3.85 7.10 7.94
CA GLY A 356 -2.51 7.39 8.42
C GLY A 356 -1.50 7.43 7.29
N PHE A 357 -0.22 7.55 7.64
CA PHE A 357 0.87 7.56 6.66
C PHE A 357 2.21 7.32 7.38
N ASN A 358 3.18 6.69 6.70
CA ASN A 358 4.53 6.43 7.25
C ASN A 358 4.55 5.71 8.61
N GLY A 359 3.64 4.76 8.82
CA GLY A 359 3.54 4.02 10.08
C GLY A 359 2.90 4.80 11.24
N HIS A 360 2.50 6.05 11.01
CA HIS A 360 1.66 6.79 11.94
C HIS A 360 0.18 6.45 11.66
N GLY A 361 -0.53 5.97 12.67
CA GLY A 361 -2.00 6.00 12.65
C GLY A 361 -2.52 7.44 12.72
N THR A 362 -3.83 7.65 12.51
CA THR A 362 -4.46 8.98 12.41
C THR A 362 -4.00 9.97 13.48
N PRO A 363 -4.04 9.66 14.80
CA PRO A 363 -3.63 10.64 15.82
C PRO A 363 -2.15 11.04 15.74
N GLY A 364 -1.27 10.08 15.47
CA GLY A 364 0.16 10.34 15.34
C GLY A 364 0.49 11.17 14.10
N LEU A 365 -0.24 10.93 13.00
CA LEU A 365 -0.09 11.70 11.77
C LEU A 365 -0.59 13.14 11.95
N LEU A 366 -1.76 13.31 12.56
CA LEU A 366 -2.33 14.62 12.88
C LEU A 366 -1.38 15.46 13.76
N TRP A 367 -0.75 14.82 14.75
CA TRP A 367 0.29 15.46 15.56
C TRP A 367 1.50 15.91 14.71
N GLU A 368 2.04 15.03 13.86
CA GLU A 368 3.17 15.34 12.99
C GLU A 368 2.88 16.49 12.02
N LEU A 369 1.65 16.53 11.50
CA LEU A 369 1.16 17.59 10.62
C LEU A 369 0.86 18.90 11.37
N GLY A 370 0.86 18.93 12.70
CA GLY A 370 0.43 20.10 13.46
C GLY A 370 -1.07 20.42 13.25
N TRP A 371 -1.87 19.38 13.03
CA TRP A 371 -3.29 19.42 12.69
C TRP A 371 -4.11 18.68 13.77
N PRO A 372 -4.39 19.28 14.92
CA PRO A 372 -4.81 18.54 16.13
C PRO A 372 -6.23 17.98 16.07
N GLU A 373 -7.04 18.37 15.09
CA GLU A 373 -8.44 17.97 15.02
C GLU A 373 -8.63 16.71 14.18
N ASP A 374 -9.14 15.65 14.80
CA ASP A 374 -9.52 14.43 14.10
C ASP A 374 -10.93 14.56 13.53
N LYS A 375 -11.02 14.65 12.20
CA LYS A 375 -12.27 14.69 11.44
C LYS A 375 -12.53 13.39 10.67
N SER A 376 -11.88 12.29 11.03
CA SER A 376 -12.01 11.00 10.33
C SER A 376 -13.27 10.19 10.72
N LEU A 377 -14.06 10.66 11.68
CA LEU A 377 -15.20 9.90 12.22
C LEU A 377 -14.83 8.48 12.70
N GLY A 378 -13.58 8.27 13.08
CA GLY A 378 -13.09 6.96 13.55
C GLY A 378 -12.93 5.92 12.43
N CYS A 379 -12.90 6.31 11.15
CA CYS A 379 -12.53 5.35 10.11
C CYS A 379 -11.09 4.89 10.35
N THR A 380 -10.84 3.61 10.09
CA THR A 380 -9.54 2.98 10.30
C THR A 380 -8.86 2.62 8.98
N HIS A 381 -9.61 2.51 7.89
CA HIS A 381 -9.10 2.14 6.58
C HIS A 381 -9.76 2.94 5.46
N CYS A 382 -9.04 3.07 4.34
CA CYS A 382 -9.54 3.59 3.08
C CYS A 382 -9.40 2.51 2.01
N PHE A 383 -10.52 2.15 1.38
CA PHE A 383 -10.50 1.38 0.14
C PHE A 383 -10.73 2.32 -1.03
N THR A 384 -9.74 2.40 -1.91
CA THR A 384 -9.69 3.34 -3.01
C THR A 384 -9.74 2.60 -4.33
N VAL A 385 -10.54 3.08 -5.28
CA VAL A 385 -10.63 2.54 -6.64
C VAL A 385 -10.49 3.66 -7.66
N ALA A 386 -9.52 3.54 -8.56
CA ALA A 386 -9.42 4.35 -9.76
C ALA A 386 -9.91 3.53 -10.97
N VAL A 387 -10.83 4.11 -11.72
CA VAL A 387 -11.30 3.59 -12.99
C VAL A 387 -11.16 4.65 -14.09
N ASP A 388 -11.11 4.20 -15.32
CA ASP A 388 -11.11 4.98 -16.55
C ASP A 388 -12.45 5.68 -16.86
N CYS A 389 -13.58 5.09 -16.45
CA CYS A 389 -14.91 5.67 -16.59
C CYS A 389 -15.90 5.13 -15.53
N PRO A 390 -17.00 5.85 -15.25
CA PRO A 390 -18.05 5.38 -14.34
C PRO A 390 -18.63 4.00 -14.73
N GLY A 391 -18.68 3.70 -16.04
CA GLY A 391 -19.12 2.39 -16.55
C GLY A 391 -18.25 1.22 -16.09
N SER A 392 -16.93 1.39 -16.03
CA SER A 392 -16.02 0.37 -15.48
C SER A 392 -16.26 0.13 -14.00
N PHE A 393 -16.57 1.18 -13.24
CA PHE A 393 -16.95 1.01 -11.83
C PHE A 393 -18.28 0.27 -11.68
N ARG A 394 -19.26 0.54 -12.55
CA ARG A 394 -20.52 -0.23 -12.61
C ARG A 394 -20.25 -1.73 -12.83
N LEU A 395 -19.40 -2.07 -13.80
CA LEU A 395 -19.00 -3.46 -14.09
C LEU A 395 -18.27 -4.10 -12.90
N LEU A 396 -17.36 -3.35 -12.26
CA LEU A 396 -16.67 -3.80 -11.06
C LEU A 396 -17.67 -4.15 -9.95
N ARG A 397 -18.63 -3.26 -9.66
CA ARG A 397 -19.65 -3.48 -8.61
C ARG A 397 -20.52 -4.72 -8.88
N GLN A 398 -20.76 -5.05 -10.14
CA GLN A 398 -21.51 -6.25 -10.56
C GLN A 398 -20.64 -7.53 -10.56
N SER A 399 -19.32 -7.41 -10.42
CA SER A 399 -18.42 -8.55 -10.46
C SER A 399 -18.48 -9.39 -9.18
N LYS A 400 -18.25 -10.70 -9.34
CA LYS A 400 -18.07 -11.61 -8.19
C LYS A 400 -16.89 -11.21 -7.31
N THR A 401 -15.86 -10.58 -7.89
CA THR A 401 -14.66 -10.13 -7.17
C THR A 401 -14.99 -9.02 -6.18
N PHE A 402 -15.76 -8.01 -6.60
CA PHE A 402 -16.19 -6.93 -5.71
C PHE A 402 -17.19 -7.42 -4.65
N ALA A 403 -18.06 -8.37 -5.00
CA ALA A 403 -18.93 -9.03 -4.02
C ALA A 403 -18.13 -9.76 -2.93
N ARG A 404 -17.02 -10.44 -3.29
CA ARG A 404 -16.11 -11.06 -2.32
C ARG A 404 -15.40 -10.05 -1.42
N PHE A 405 -15.01 -8.89 -1.98
CA PHE A 405 -14.44 -7.81 -1.18
C PHE A 405 -15.42 -7.33 -0.11
N LYS A 406 -16.67 -7.03 -0.48
CA LYS A 406 -17.71 -6.60 0.46
C LYS A 406 -18.08 -7.66 1.50
N ALA A 407 -17.94 -8.93 1.19
CA ALA A 407 -18.23 -10.02 2.11
C ALA A 407 -17.07 -10.32 3.09
N ALA A 408 -15.92 -9.65 2.94
CA ALA A 408 -14.73 -9.92 3.74
C ALA A 408 -14.66 -9.12 5.05
N TYR A 409 -15.56 -8.16 5.29
CA TYR A 409 -15.59 -7.31 6.48
C TYR A 409 -17.00 -7.05 6.99
#